data_AF-A0A3D5DIG3-F1
#
_entry.id   AF-A0A3D5DIG3-F1
#
_cell.length_a   1.000
_cell.length_b   1.000
_cell.length_c   1.000
_cell.angle_alpha   90.00
_cell.angle_beta   90.00
_cell.angle_gamma   90.00
#
_symmetry.space_group_name_H-M   'P 1'
#
loop_
_entity.id
_entity.type
_entity.pdbx_description
1 polymer ?
#
loop_
_entity_poly.entity_id
_entity_poly.type
_entity_poly.pdbx_seq_one_letter_code
_entity_poly.pdbx_strand_id
1 'polypeptide(L)'
;MLLAALDEYGMSASAVSAAELIQERVQWIAAHMRVTPATARRYLTDKAVRDLARTMAVTVADEAPGADVLASPRTAAVPVPVLGRCIAGLAEAIVLRLAERDDLDHVRTTTAQLAQALSALGQVIAGGQPSTGDTAAGIAGPVVLLPPALLNRVARYLEAPAALVRNEGAVPDGFDPAHAAQLAGTFEADAMAARYYSDGA
;
A
#
# COMPACT_ATOMS: atom_id res chain seq x y z
N MET A 1 -9.73 15.74 16.41
CA MET A 1 -10.20 14.46 16.99
C MET A 1 -9.57 13.26 16.30
N LEU A 2 -9.84 13.00 15.02
CA LEU A 2 -9.19 11.86 14.32
C LEU A 2 -7.66 12.04 14.22
N LEU A 3 -7.18 13.23 13.83
CA LEU A 3 -5.75 13.51 13.75
C LEU A 3 -5.01 13.23 15.06
N ALA A 4 -5.56 13.66 16.20
CA ALA A 4 -4.99 13.38 17.51
C ALA A 4 -5.01 11.88 17.85
N ALA A 5 -6.08 11.16 17.49
CA ALA A 5 -6.16 9.72 17.70
C ALA A 5 -5.19 8.93 16.78
N LEU A 6 -4.86 9.44 15.59
CA LEU A 6 -3.85 8.86 14.71
C LEU A 6 -2.42 9.11 15.24
N ASP A 7 -2.18 10.29 15.80
CA ASP A 7 -0.90 10.69 16.41
C ASP A 7 -0.51 9.77 17.59
N GLU A 8 -1.49 9.29 18.37
CA GLU A 8 -1.28 8.27 19.41
C GLU A 8 -0.63 6.97 18.90
N TYR A 9 -0.75 6.69 17.60
CA TYR A 9 -0.12 5.53 16.93
C TYR A 9 1.10 5.92 16.08
N GLY A 10 1.60 7.15 16.21
CA GLY A 10 2.72 7.67 15.40
C GLY A 10 2.35 7.91 13.93
N MET A 11 1.06 8.01 13.61
CA MET A 11 0.58 8.27 12.25
C MET A 11 0.22 9.74 12.06
N SER A 12 0.55 10.30 10.90
CA SER A 12 0.17 11.65 10.50
C SER A 12 -0.75 11.62 9.28
N ALA A 13 -1.73 12.50 9.24
CA ALA A 13 -2.59 12.72 8.07
C ALA A 13 -2.84 14.21 7.87
N SER A 14 -3.19 14.60 6.64
CA SER A 14 -3.66 15.96 6.38
C SER A 14 -5.07 16.16 6.96
N ALA A 15 -5.44 17.41 7.24
CA ALA A 15 -6.80 17.72 7.69
C ALA A 15 -7.86 17.34 6.64
N VAL A 16 -7.52 17.45 5.34
CA VAL A 16 -8.39 17.07 4.23
C VAL A 16 -8.63 15.56 4.21
N SER A 17 -7.56 14.77 4.23
CA SER A 17 -7.65 13.30 4.24
C SER A 17 -8.37 12.78 5.48
N ALA A 18 -8.15 13.41 6.65
CA ALA A 18 -8.89 13.06 7.85
C ALA A 18 -10.39 13.39 7.74
N ALA A 19 -10.77 14.48 7.04
CA ALA A 19 -12.16 14.81 6.80
C ALA A 19 -12.83 13.83 5.82
N GLU A 20 -12.11 13.42 4.77
CA GLU A 20 -12.57 12.41 3.80
C GLU A 20 -12.81 11.06 4.46
N LEU A 21 -11.86 10.57 5.27
CA LEU A 21 -12.02 9.32 6.03
C LEU A 21 -13.24 9.36 6.97
N ILE A 22 -13.47 10.50 7.61
CA ILE A 22 -14.66 10.71 8.43
C ILE A 22 -15.92 10.69 7.57
N GLN A 23 -15.91 11.33 6.40
CA GLN A 23 -17.03 11.34 5.47
C GLN A 23 -17.35 9.94 4.93
N GLU A 24 -16.34 9.18 4.51
CA GLU A 24 -16.49 7.78 4.11
C GLU A 24 -17.10 6.95 5.23
N ARG A 25 -16.61 7.10 6.46
CA ARG A 25 -17.18 6.41 7.62
C ARG A 25 -18.64 6.77 7.85
N VAL A 26 -19.02 8.04 7.71
CA VAL A 26 -20.42 8.49 7.79
C VAL A 26 -21.26 7.83 6.71
N GLN A 27 -20.79 7.82 5.46
CA GLN A 27 -21.52 7.22 4.34
C GLN A 27 -21.69 5.71 4.54
N TRP A 28 -20.65 5.04 5.00
CA TRP A 28 -20.71 3.61 5.33
C TRP A 28 -21.75 3.34 6.42
N ILE A 29 -21.75 4.12 7.52
CA ILE A 29 -22.74 3.96 8.60
C ILE A 29 -24.15 4.25 8.09
N ALA A 30 -24.33 5.32 7.30
CA ALA A 30 -25.61 5.69 6.71
C ALA A 30 -26.18 4.57 5.83
N ALA A 31 -25.36 4.00 4.95
CA ALA A 31 -25.74 2.88 4.10
C ALA A 31 -26.05 1.62 4.92
N HIS A 32 -25.18 1.26 5.86
CA HIS A 32 -25.30 0.04 6.66
C HIS A 32 -26.52 0.08 7.60
N MET A 33 -26.78 1.23 8.22
CA MET A 33 -27.92 1.42 9.12
C MET A 33 -29.20 1.89 8.42
N ARG A 34 -29.14 2.16 7.11
CA ARG A 34 -30.24 2.74 6.30
C ARG A 34 -30.79 4.04 6.88
N VAL A 35 -29.89 4.93 7.31
CA VAL A 35 -30.23 6.26 7.85
C VAL A 35 -29.59 7.36 7.01
N THR A 36 -30.00 8.60 7.23
CA THR A 36 -29.38 9.75 6.55
C THR A 36 -27.95 10.00 7.05
N PRO A 37 -27.05 10.57 6.22
CA PRO A 37 -25.71 10.97 6.67
C PRO A 37 -25.73 11.91 7.90
N ALA A 38 -26.73 12.79 7.99
CA ALA A 38 -26.93 13.65 9.15
C ALA A 38 -27.22 12.86 10.44
N THR A 39 -27.97 11.76 10.33
CA THR A 39 -28.24 10.85 11.45
C THR A 39 -27.01 10.00 11.76
N ALA A 40 -26.32 9.48 10.73
CA ALA A 40 -25.10 8.70 10.86
C ALA A 40 -23.98 9.46 11.60
N ARG A 41 -23.85 10.78 11.38
CA ARG A 41 -22.89 11.63 12.12
C ARG A 41 -23.06 11.59 13.63
N ARG A 42 -24.27 11.33 14.15
CA ARG A 42 -24.49 11.19 15.61
C ARG A 42 -23.80 9.96 16.21
N TYR A 43 -23.43 8.99 15.38
CA TYR A 43 -22.69 7.79 15.80
C TYR A 43 -21.16 7.97 15.77
N LEU A 44 -20.64 9.09 15.25
CA LEU A 44 -19.22 9.46 15.34
C LEU A 44 -18.89 10.02 16.72
N THR A 45 -19.04 9.19 17.74
CA THR A 45 -18.59 9.48 19.09
C THR A 45 -17.06 9.49 19.18
N ASP A 46 -16.51 10.10 20.22
CA ASP A 46 -15.06 10.08 20.48
C ASP A 46 -14.48 8.67 20.50
N LYS A 47 -15.23 7.72 21.05
CA LYS A 47 -14.88 6.30 21.06
C LYS A 47 -14.83 5.75 19.63
N ALA A 48 -15.85 6.03 18.81
CA ALA A 48 -15.88 5.58 17.42
C ALA A 48 -14.74 6.15 16.58
N VAL A 49 -14.33 7.41 16.83
CA VAL A 49 -13.16 8.03 16.17
C VAL A 49 -11.86 7.37 16.60
N ARG A 50 -11.70 7.04 17.90
CA ARG A 50 -10.54 6.28 18.39
C ARG A 50 -10.49 4.85 17.86
N ASP A 51 -11.65 4.18 17.80
CA ASP A 51 -11.75 2.84 17.22
C ASP A 51 -11.44 2.85 15.71
N LEU A 52 -11.81 3.92 14.99
CA LEU A 52 -11.42 4.13 13.59
C LEU A 52 -9.90 4.27 13.45
N ALA A 53 -9.26 5.17 14.24
CA ALA A 53 -7.82 5.36 14.23
C ALA A 53 -7.06 4.05 14.57
N ARG A 54 -7.55 3.30 15.57
CA ARG A 54 -7.01 2.00 15.94
C ARG A 54 -7.11 1.00 14.79
N THR A 55 -8.27 0.92 14.14
CA THR A 55 -8.48 0.00 13.01
C THR A 55 -7.50 0.32 11.89
N MET A 56 -7.33 1.61 11.56
CA MET A 56 -6.34 2.04 10.57
C MET A 56 -4.92 1.64 10.98
N ALA A 57 -4.53 1.89 12.23
CA ALA A 57 -3.21 1.54 12.76
C ALA A 57 -2.92 0.04 12.64
N VAL A 58 -3.92 -0.79 12.97
CA VAL A 58 -3.81 -2.26 12.87
C VAL A 58 -3.65 -2.70 11.43
N THR A 59 -4.40 -2.11 10.48
CA THR A 59 -4.34 -2.48 9.06
C THR A 59 -2.96 -2.24 8.44
N VAL A 60 -2.20 -1.26 8.95
CA VAL A 60 -0.85 -0.93 8.44
C VAL A 60 0.27 -1.33 9.42
N ALA A 61 -0.04 -2.06 10.50
CA ALA A 61 0.94 -2.37 11.54
C ALA A 61 2.14 -3.15 10.97
N ASP A 62 1.87 -4.09 10.06
CA ASP A 62 2.90 -4.93 9.42
C ASP A 62 3.78 -4.15 8.43
N GLU A 63 3.42 -2.90 8.09
CA GLU A 63 4.28 -1.96 7.35
C GLU A 63 5.29 -1.23 8.24
N ALA A 64 5.18 -1.40 9.57
CA ALA A 64 5.96 -0.69 10.58
C ALA A 64 6.04 0.82 10.29
N PRO A 65 4.91 1.56 10.31
CA PRO A 65 4.88 2.98 9.95
C PRO A 65 5.86 3.79 10.81
N GLY A 66 6.57 4.72 10.19
CA GLY A 66 7.60 5.54 10.85
C GLY A 66 8.93 4.83 11.13
N ALA A 67 9.01 3.50 11.00
CA ALA A 67 10.27 2.77 11.17
C ALA A 67 11.21 2.96 9.97
N ASP A 68 12.51 3.00 10.25
CA ASP A 68 13.56 2.85 9.25
C ASP A 68 13.61 1.40 8.77
N VAL A 69 13.05 1.19 7.58
CA VAL A 69 12.93 -0.14 6.97
C VAL A 69 14.29 -0.66 6.51
N LEU A 70 15.24 0.21 6.20
CA LEU A 70 16.58 -0.21 5.77
C LEU A 70 17.38 -0.78 6.94
N ALA A 71 17.12 -0.29 8.15
CA ALA A 71 17.67 -0.82 9.40
C ALA A 71 16.90 -2.02 9.96
N SER A 72 15.75 -2.37 9.37
CA SER A 72 14.91 -3.47 9.86
C SER A 72 15.50 -4.86 9.53
N PRO A 73 15.19 -5.89 10.35
CA PRO A 73 15.66 -7.25 10.09
C PRO A 73 15.25 -7.76 8.71
N ARG A 74 16.20 -8.36 7.98
CA ARG A 74 15.97 -8.96 6.67
C ARG A 74 15.67 -10.45 6.83
N THR A 75 14.40 -10.79 7.02
CA THR A 75 13.97 -12.16 7.37
C THR A 75 13.12 -12.83 6.30
N ALA A 76 12.54 -12.08 5.36
CA ALA A 76 11.70 -12.64 4.30
C ALA A 76 12.57 -13.11 3.13
N ALA A 77 12.55 -14.40 2.82
CA ALA A 77 13.22 -14.97 1.65
C ALA A 77 12.36 -14.79 0.39
N VAL A 78 12.74 -13.84 -0.47
CA VAL A 78 11.95 -13.49 -1.66
C VAL A 78 12.66 -13.94 -2.94
N PRO A 79 11.99 -14.69 -3.82
CA PRO A 79 12.55 -15.06 -5.13
C PRO A 79 12.87 -13.83 -5.98
N VAL A 80 14.01 -13.85 -6.67
CA VAL A 80 14.41 -12.78 -7.60
C VAL A 80 13.32 -12.44 -8.64
N PRO A 81 12.58 -13.39 -9.24
CA PRO A 81 11.50 -13.05 -10.17
C PRO A 81 10.36 -12.25 -9.53
N VAL A 82 10.05 -12.50 -8.25
CA VAL A 82 9.01 -11.76 -7.51
C VAL A 82 9.48 -10.32 -7.28
N LEU A 83 10.76 -10.12 -6.94
CA LEU A 83 11.34 -8.79 -6.80
C LEU A 83 11.34 -8.01 -8.12
N GLY A 84 11.66 -8.68 -9.23
CA GLY A 84 11.59 -8.08 -10.56
C GLY A 84 10.18 -7.57 -10.88
N ARG A 85 9.14 -8.35 -10.54
CA ARG A 85 7.75 -7.92 -10.71
C ARG A 85 7.35 -6.77 -9.78
N CYS A 86 7.76 -6.81 -8.51
CA CYS A 86 7.54 -5.69 -7.59
C CYS A 86 8.16 -4.39 -8.12
N ILE A 87 9.39 -4.44 -8.63
CA ILE A 87 10.07 -3.28 -9.24
C ILE A 87 9.31 -2.78 -10.46
N ALA A 88 8.91 -3.69 -11.37
CA ALA A 88 8.14 -3.33 -12.55
C ALA A 88 6.79 -2.70 -12.18
N GLY A 89 6.06 -3.29 -11.23
CA GLY A 89 4.79 -2.77 -10.74
C GLY A 89 4.92 -1.39 -10.09
N LEU A 90 5.94 -1.16 -9.26
CA LEU A 90 6.16 0.17 -8.67
C LEU A 90 6.51 1.23 -9.73
N ALA A 91 7.28 0.85 -10.76
CA ALA A 91 7.57 1.74 -11.88
C ALA A 91 6.31 2.08 -12.68
N GLU A 92 5.47 1.09 -12.98
CA GLU A 92 4.19 1.28 -13.67
C GLU A 92 3.21 2.12 -12.84
N ALA A 93 3.19 1.91 -11.52
CA ALA A 93 2.40 2.72 -10.59
C ALA A 93 2.80 4.19 -10.63
N ILE A 94 4.10 4.50 -10.79
CA ILE A 94 4.56 5.89 -10.97
C ILE A 94 3.98 6.47 -12.26
N VAL A 95 4.06 5.75 -13.38
CA VAL A 95 3.52 6.23 -14.66
C VAL A 95 2.02 6.48 -14.55
N LEU A 96 1.28 5.59 -13.90
CA LEU A 96 -0.16 5.76 -13.65
C LEU A 96 -0.43 7.01 -12.81
N ARG A 97 0.32 7.24 -11.72
CA ARG A 97 0.15 8.43 -10.87
C ARG A 97 0.47 9.72 -11.61
N LEU A 98 1.45 9.71 -12.52
CA LEU A 98 1.78 10.88 -13.34
C LEU A 98 0.70 11.22 -14.38
N ALA A 99 -0.22 10.29 -14.68
CA ALA A 99 -1.37 10.56 -15.53
C ALA A 99 -2.50 11.31 -14.81
N GLU A 100 -2.51 11.32 -13.47
CA GLU A 100 -3.46 12.12 -12.67
C GLU A 100 -3.13 13.62 -12.80
N ARG A 101 -4.13 14.46 -13.13
CA ARG A 101 -3.92 15.90 -13.42
C ARG A 101 -4.53 16.84 -12.39
N ASP A 102 -5.40 16.34 -11.53
CA ASP A 102 -6.28 17.17 -10.71
C ASP A 102 -5.67 17.56 -9.34
N ASP A 103 -4.65 16.83 -8.86
CA ASP A 103 -3.97 17.12 -7.59
C ASP A 103 -2.44 16.94 -7.69
N LEU A 104 -1.73 18.01 -8.02
CA LEU A 104 -0.28 17.99 -8.23
C LEU A 104 0.53 17.69 -6.95
N ASP A 105 0.04 18.10 -5.77
CA ASP A 105 0.77 17.86 -4.51
C ASP A 105 0.60 16.41 -4.07
N HIS A 106 -0.59 15.83 -4.28
CA HIS A 106 -0.82 14.39 -4.13
C HIS A 106 0.03 13.57 -5.11
N VAL A 107 0.06 13.93 -6.39
CA VAL A 107 0.89 13.26 -7.40
C VAL A 107 2.38 13.31 -7.03
N ARG A 108 2.87 14.48 -6.59
CA ARG A 108 4.27 14.62 -6.14
C ARG A 108 4.58 13.72 -4.96
N THR A 109 3.68 13.66 -3.98
CA THR A 109 3.87 12.89 -2.74
C THR A 109 3.84 11.40 -3.02
N THR A 110 2.83 10.92 -3.74
CA THR A 110 2.68 9.49 -4.06
C THR A 110 3.80 8.99 -4.97
N THR A 111 4.19 9.77 -5.98
CA THR A 111 5.34 9.45 -6.84
C THR A 111 6.63 9.36 -6.03
N ALA A 112 6.86 10.29 -5.10
CA ALA A 112 8.03 10.24 -4.23
C ALA A 112 8.04 8.99 -3.34
N GLN A 113 6.88 8.59 -2.79
CA GLN A 113 6.76 7.37 -1.98
C GLN A 113 7.07 6.10 -2.79
N LEU A 114 6.55 6.01 -4.02
CA LEU A 114 6.83 4.89 -4.93
C LEU A 114 8.32 4.84 -5.32
N ALA A 115 8.91 5.98 -5.65
CA ALA A 115 10.34 6.08 -5.96
C ALA A 115 11.23 5.74 -4.75
N GLN A 116 10.83 6.13 -3.55
CA GLN A 116 11.51 5.73 -2.31
C GLN A 116 11.41 4.23 -2.06
N ALA A 117 10.26 3.59 -2.32
CA ALA A 117 10.12 2.14 -2.23
C ALA A 117 11.03 1.42 -3.24
N LEU A 118 11.10 1.89 -4.49
CA LEU A 118 12.05 1.40 -5.50
C LEU A 118 13.51 1.54 -5.04
N SER A 119 13.87 2.70 -4.49
CA SER A 119 15.20 2.94 -3.94
C SER A 119 15.51 1.99 -2.80
N ALA A 120 14.58 1.80 -1.86
CA ALA A 120 14.75 0.92 -0.72
C ALA A 120 14.93 -0.55 -1.17
N LEU A 121 14.11 -1.02 -2.13
CA LEU A 121 14.29 -2.35 -2.73
C LEU A 121 15.69 -2.48 -3.35
N GLY A 122 16.12 -1.51 -4.15
CA GLY A 122 17.44 -1.51 -4.78
C GLY A 122 18.58 -1.55 -3.76
N GLN A 123 18.50 -0.77 -2.69
CA GLN A 123 19.51 -0.75 -1.62
C GLN A 123 19.56 -2.07 -0.85
N VAL A 124 18.40 -2.66 -0.52
CA VAL A 124 18.34 -3.96 0.16
C VAL A 124 18.89 -5.07 -0.72
N ILE A 125 18.55 -5.09 -2.01
CA ILE A 125 19.06 -6.05 -2.99
C ILE A 125 20.58 -5.92 -3.14
N ALA A 126 21.09 -4.70 -3.34
CA ALA A 126 22.52 -4.45 -3.51
C ALA A 126 23.34 -4.80 -2.25
N GLY A 127 22.78 -4.57 -1.07
CA GLY A 127 23.41 -4.93 0.21
C GLY A 127 23.15 -6.37 0.64
N GLY A 128 22.41 -7.17 -0.12
CA GLY A 128 22.09 -8.57 0.19
C GLY A 128 23.05 -9.52 -0.53
N GLN A 129 23.43 -10.62 0.14
CA GLN A 129 24.06 -11.74 -0.56
C GLN A 129 22.94 -12.68 -1.04
N PRO A 130 22.87 -13.01 -2.34
CA PRO A 130 21.88 -13.95 -2.84
C PRO A 130 22.08 -15.30 -2.13
N SER A 131 20.98 -15.83 -1.61
CA SER A 131 20.94 -17.13 -0.95
C SER A 131 20.17 -18.12 -1.82
N THR A 132 20.41 -19.42 -1.64
CA THR A 132 19.61 -20.44 -2.31
C THR A 132 18.26 -20.55 -1.60
N GLY A 133 17.18 -20.52 -2.37
CA GLY A 133 15.83 -20.69 -1.84
C GLY A 133 15.61 -22.05 -1.20
N ASP A 134 14.64 -22.12 -0.27
CA ASP A 134 14.23 -23.37 0.32
C ASP A 134 13.22 -24.09 -0.59
N THR A 135 13.73 -25.06 -1.34
CA THR A 135 12.89 -25.90 -2.22
C THR A 135 11.84 -26.71 -1.44
N ALA A 136 12.06 -27.01 -0.15
CA ALA A 136 11.07 -27.69 0.69
C ALA A 136 9.90 -26.76 1.05
N ALA A 137 10.15 -25.45 1.15
CA ALA A 137 9.14 -24.41 1.27
C ALA A 137 8.53 -23.97 -0.09
N GLY A 138 8.84 -24.69 -1.18
CA GLY A 138 8.36 -24.36 -2.53
C GLY A 138 9.08 -23.16 -3.17
N ILE A 139 10.17 -22.68 -2.58
CA ILE A 139 10.93 -21.55 -3.09
C ILE A 139 12.07 -22.04 -3.98
N ALA A 140 11.83 -22.08 -5.29
CA ALA A 140 12.83 -22.46 -6.27
C ALA A 140 13.68 -21.27 -6.74
N GLY A 141 15.00 -21.46 -6.78
CA GLY A 141 15.95 -20.49 -7.34
C GLY A 141 16.57 -19.53 -6.33
N PRO A 142 17.28 -18.48 -6.80
CA PRO A 142 17.93 -17.51 -5.93
C PRO A 142 16.91 -16.63 -5.21
N VAL A 143 17.17 -16.39 -3.93
CA VAL A 143 16.38 -15.50 -3.08
C VAL A 143 17.24 -14.37 -2.54
N VAL A 144 16.57 -13.26 -2.21
CA VAL A 144 17.14 -12.15 -1.43
C VAL A 144 16.36 -12.07 -0.12
N LEU A 145 17.06 -11.80 0.98
CA LEU A 145 16.41 -11.54 2.25
C LEU A 145 15.98 -10.07 2.32
N LEU A 146 14.68 -9.81 2.49
CA LEU A 146 14.11 -8.48 2.61
C LEU A 146 13.47 -8.26 3.98
N PRO A 147 13.36 -6.99 4.42
CA PRO A 147 12.50 -6.64 5.55
C PRO A 147 11.02 -6.91 5.20
N PRO A 148 10.26 -7.67 6.02
CA PRO A 148 8.83 -7.89 5.83
C PRO A 148 8.04 -6.58 5.70
N ALA A 149 8.39 -5.59 6.52
CA ALA A 149 7.76 -4.27 6.47
C ALA A 149 7.93 -3.56 5.12
N LEU A 150 9.04 -3.78 4.41
CA LEU A 150 9.22 -3.24 3.05
C LEU A 150 8.23 -3.89 2.09
N LEU A 151 8.09 -5.21 2.16
CA LEU A 151 7.20 -5.98 1.30
C LEU A 151 5.74 -5.59 1.52
N ASN A 152 5.32 -5.39 2.77
CA ASN A 152 3.96 -4.93 3.08
C ASN A 152 3.70 -3.52 2.55
N ARG A 153 4.68 -2.61 2.63
CA ARG A 153 4.57 -1.28 2.00
C ARG A 153 4.45 -1.39 0.48
N VAL A 154 5.26 -2.23 -0.15
CA VAL A 154 5.21 -2.49 -1.59
C VAL A 154 3.85 -3.06 -1.99
N ALA A 155 3.32 -4.03 -1.24
CA ALA A 155 2.00 -4.58 -1.50
C ALA A 155 0.92 -3.49 -1.51
N ARG A 156 0.88 -2.63 -0.47
CA ARG A 156 -0.07 -1.51 -0.44
C ARG A 156 0.13 -0.55 -1.61
N TYR A 157 1.37 -0.28 -2.00
CA TYR A 157 1.68 0.59 -3.14
C TYR A 157 1.27 0.00 -4.50
N LEU A 158 1.10 -1.32 -4.59
CA LEU A 158 0.59 -2.01 -5.78
C LEU A 158 -0.94 -2.19 -5.73
N GLU A 159 -1.53 -2.35 -4.55
CA GLU A 159 -2.99 -2.37 -4.38
C GLU A 159 -3.65 -1.05 -4.76
N ALA A 160 -3.01 0.08 -4.42
CA ALA A 160 -3.53 1.41 -4.73
C ALA A 160 -3.74 1.65 -6.26
N PRO A 161 -2.75 1.45 -7.15
CA PRO A 161 -2.95 1.58 -8.59
C PRO A 161 -3.91 0.53 -9.15
N ALA A 162 -3.98 -0.69 -8.59
CA ALA A 162 -5.01 -1.65 -8.99
C ALA A 162 -6.42 -1.09 -8.77
N ALA A 163 -6.66 -0.49 -7.60
CA ALA A 163 -7.93 0.14 -7.26
C ALA A 163 -8.27 1.31 -8.20
N LEU A 164 -7.30 2.17 -8.52
CA LEU A 164 -7.49 3.25 -9.49
C LEU A 164 -7.94 2.73 -10.86
N VAL A 165 -7.26 1.72 -11.39
CA VAL A 165 -7.59 1.14 -12.69
C VAL A 165 -8.99 0.53 -12.68
N ARG A 166 -9.39 -0.18 -11.61
CA ARG A 166 -10.71 -0.84 -11.54
C ARG A 166 -11.87 0.11 -11.27
N ASN A 167 -11.69 1.02 -10.32
CA ASN A 167 -12.78 1.81 -9.78
C ASN A 167 -12.94 3.14 -10.54
N GLU A 168 -11.84 3.67 -11.07
CA GLU A 168 -11.80 4.99 -11.69
C GLU A 168 -11.47 4.91 -13.18
N GLY A 169 -11.12 3.72 -13.69
CA GLY A 169 -10.77 3.52 -15.10
C GLY A 169 -9.46 4.19 -15.50
N ALA A 170 -8.62 4.56 -14.53
CA ALA A 170 -7.35 5.21 -14.77
C ALA A 170 -6.41 4.27 -15.56
N VAL A 171 -5.79 4.79 -16.62
CA VAL A 171 -4.76 4.09 -17.38
C VAL A 171 -3.62 5.05 -17.73
N PRO A 172 -2.39 4.57 -17.90
CA PRO A 172 -1.28 5.40 -18.35
C PRO A 172 -1.54 6.05 -19.71
N ASP A 173 -0.93 7.22 -19.97
CA ASP A 173 -1.01 7.88 -21.27
C ASP A 173 -0.48 6.95 -22.38
N GLY A 174 -1.28 6.73 -23.43
CA GLY A 174 -0.94 5.84 -24.55
C GLY A 174 -1.13 4.35 -24.28
N PHE A 175 -1.61 3.96 -23.09
CA PHE A 175 -1.98 2.58 -22.78
C PHE A 175 -3.31 2.21 -23.44
N ASP A 176 -3.39 0.99 -23.98
CA ASP A 176 -4.63 0.47 -24.57
C ASP A 176 -5.64 0.10 -23.47
N PRO A 177 -6.80 0.79 -23.37
CA PRO A 177 -7.80 0.52 -22.33
C PRO A 177 -8.34 -0.91 -22.37
N ALA A 178 -8.24 -1.62 -23.50
CA ALA A 178 -8.63 -3.04 -23.58
C ALA A 178 -7.84 -3.93 -22.60
N HIS A 179 -6.64 -3.51 -22.21
CA HIS A 179 -5.77 -4.25 -21.29
C HIS A 179 -5.87 -3.75 -19.82
N ALA A 180 -6.76 -2.81 -19.51
CA ALA A 180 -6.87 -2.23 -18.16
C ALA A 180 -7.16 -3.30 -17.08
N ALA A 181 -8.05 -4.25 -17.36
CA ALA A 181 -8.35 -5.33 -16.44
C ALA A 181 -7.14 -6.24 -16.17
N GLN A 182 -6.30 -6.47 -17.18
CA GLN A 182 -5.07 -7.23 -17.05
C GLN A 182 -4.02 -6.46 -16.22
N LEU A 183 -3.90 -5.15 -16.45
CA LEU A 183 -3.01 -4.28 -15.68
C LEU A 183 -3.37 -4.30 -14.20
N ALA A 184 -4.64 -4.08 -13.86
CA ALA A 184 -5.13 -4.17 -12.48
C ALA A 184 -4.91 -5.56 -11.87
N GLY A 185 -5.12 -6.62 -12.65
CA GLY A 185 -4.89 -8.00 -12.20
C GLY A 185 -3.42 -8.29 -11.91
N THR A 186 -2.50 -7.68 -12.66
CA THR A 186 -1.06 -7.82 -12.46
C THR A 186 -0.63 -7.16 -11.16
N PHE A 187 -1.08 -5.93 -10.92
CA PHE A 187 -0.82 -5.23 -9.66
C PHE A 187 -1.30 -6.03 -8.43
N GLU A 188 -2.50 -6.60 -8.48
CA GLU A 188 -3.03 -7.43 -7.39
C GLU A 188 -2.24 -8.71 -7.17
N ALA A 189 -1.88 -9.40 -8.26
CA ALA A 189 -1.10 -10.63 -8.17
C ALA A 189 0.28 -10.36 -7.56
N ASP A 190 0.92 -9.25 -7.92
CA ASP A 190 2.22 -8.86 -7.38
C ASP A 190 2.13 -8.36 -5.94
N ALA A 191 1.08 -7.62 -5.58
CA ALA A 191 0.80 -7.26 -4.19
C ALA A 191 0.58 -8.49 -3.31
N MET A 192 -0.22 -9.44 -3.78
CA MET A 192 -0.48 -10.70 -3.10
C MET A 192 0.82 -11.50 -2.92
N ALA A 193 1.67 -11.56 -3.95
CA ALA A 193 2.97 -12.21 -3.84
C ALA A 193 3.85 -11.51 -2.80
N ALA A 194 3.89 -10.18 -2.77
CA ALA A 194 4.66 -9.43 -1.77
C ALA A 194 4.19 -9.72 -0.33
N ARG A 195 2.87 -9.78 -0.08
CA ARG A 195 2.30 -10.19 1.22
C ARG A 195 2.65 -11.64 1.56
N TYR A 196 2.52 -12.56 0.60
CA TYR A 196 2.83 -13.98 0.83
C TYR A 196 4.25 -14.18 1.37
N TYR A 197 5.24 -13.48 0.80
CA TYR A 197 6.62 -13.61 1.28
C TYR A 197 6.93 -12.78 2.53
N SER A 198 6.14 -11.75 2.86
CA SER A 198 6.35 -10.96 4.08
C SER A 198 6.01 -11.74 5.34
N ASP A 199 5.01 -12.62 5.26
CA ASP A 199 4.55 -13.47 6.38
C ASP A 199 5.52 -14.61 6.74
N GLY A 200 6.60 -14.79 5.97
CA GLY A 200 7.56 -15.88 6.15
C GLY A 200 7.03 -17.18 5.57
N ALA A 201 7.29 -17.38 4.27
CA ALA A 201 7.05 -18.64 3.57
C ALA A 201 8.02 -19.75 4.04
#